data_AF-A0A941UPR8-F1
#
_entry.id   AF-A0A941UPR8-F1
#
_cell.length_a   1.000
_cell.length_b   1.000
_cell.length_c   1.000
_cell.angle_alpha   90.00
_cell.angle_beta   90.00
_cell.angle_gamma   90.00
#
_symmetry.space_group_name_H-M   'P 1'
#
loop_
_entity.id
_entity.type
_entity.pdbx_description
1 polymer ?
#
loop_
_entity_poly.entity_id
_entity_poly.type
_entity_poly.pdbx_seq_one_letter_code
_entity_poly.pdbx_strand_id
1 'polypeptide(L)'
;DQDTIDDIYAEYDSPEETVINFDEHAFESTLQFTKDYLLKMETHNSAVSKYAKGLNNFYSLWAFIALNQRHLNSPAHTAGRYADFMQKVITISKEKDLDAFLRDHDDDSYAEAFLYVKSSVKASTDQQQREERNKILEGVLLGEDTQQEVFTTDKYRNPVSL
;
A
#
# COMPACT_ATOMS: atom_id res chain seq x y z
N ASP A 1 -9.78 -37.33 -22.03
CA ASP A 1 -8.52 -37.75 -22.64
C ASP A 1 -7.44 -37.29 -21.69
N GLN A 2 -6.88 -38.23 -20.92
CA GLN A 2 -5.91 -37.92 -19.87
C GLN A 2 -4.60 -37.44 -20.49
N ASP A 3 -4.27 -37.94 -21.68
CA ASP A 3 -3.09 -37.55 -22.45
C ASP A 3 -3.17 -36.07 -22.86
N THR A 4 -4.36 -35.55 -23.21
CA THR A 4 -4.55 -34.12 -23.48
C THR A 4 -4.35 -33.25 -22.23
N ILE A 5 -4.73 -33.76 -21.06
CA ILE A 5 -4.57 -33.02 -19.80
C ILE A 5 -3.08 -33.01 -19.41
N ASP A 6 -2.42 -34.15 -19.53
CA ASP A 6 -1.01 -34.31 -19.23
C ASP A 6 -0.13 -33.48 -20.20
N ASP A 7 -0.47 -33.43 -21.49
CA ASP A 7 0.19 -32.58 -22.49
C ASP A 7 0.02 -31.08 -22.17
N ILE A 8 -1.19 -30.65 -21.78
CA ILE A 8 -1.43 -29.25 -21.38
C ILE A 8 -0.62 -28.92 -20.12
N TYR A 9 -0.56 -29.80 -19.12
CA TYR A 9 0.20 -29.54 -17.89
C TYR A 9 1.72 -29.54 -18.13
N ALA A 10 2.22 -30.36 -19.06
CA ALA A 10 3.62 -30.38 -19.45
C ALA A 10 4.11 -29.03 -20.01
N GLU A 11 3.24 -28.25 -20.65
CA GLU A 11 3.57 -26.90 -21.11
C GLU A 11 3.75 -25.89 -19.97
N TYR A 12 3.19 -26.13 -18.78
CA TYR A 12 3.26 -25.22 -17.62
C TYR A 12 4.19 -25.71 -16.51
N ASP A 13 4.94 -26.79 -16.73
CA ASP A 13 5.74 -27.46 -15.69
C ASP A 13 6.95 -26.62 -15.24
N SER A 14 7.33 -25.58 -15.99
CA SER A 14 8.29 -24.57 -15.54
C SER A 14 7.86 -23.15 -15.94
N PRO A 15 7.73 -22.20 -15.00
CA PRO A 15 7.48 -20.78 -15.28
C PRO A 15 8.52 -20.15 -16.22
N GLU A 16 9.74 -20.68 -16.20
CA GLU A 16 10.86 -20.32 -17.07
C GLU A 16 10.58 -20.62 -18.55
N GLU A 17 9.75 -21.63 -18.84
CA GLU A 17 9.39 -22.05 -20.20
C GLU A 17 8.11 -21.35 -20.71
N THR A 18 7.26 -20.86 -19.80
CA THR A 18 5.96 -20.26 -20.13
C THR A 18 5.97 -18.74 -20.20
N VAL A 19 6.93 -18.07 -19.56
CA VAL A 19 7.03 -16.60 -19.55
C VAL A 19 8.33 -16.17 -20.24
N ILE A 20 8.19 -15.72 -21.49
CA ILE A 20 9.30 -15.18 -22.27
C ILE A 20 10.00 -14.06 -21.47
N ASN A 21 11.29 -14.25 -21.16
CA ASN A 21 12.13 -13.34 -20.39
C ASN A 21 11.76 -13.17 -18.89
N PHE A 22 11.23 -14.20 -18.23
CA PHE A 22 11.14 -14.19 -16.77
C PHE A 22 12.54 -14.06 -16.14
N ASP A 23 12.71 -13.06 -15.28
CA ASP A 23 13.92 -12.86 -14.48
C ASP A 23 13.63 -13.31 -13.04
N GLU A 24 13.99 -14.56 -12.74
CA GLU A 24 13.79 -15.17 -11.42
C GLU A 24 14.46 -14.38 -10.31
N HIS A 25 15.69 -13.93 -10.53
CA HIS A 25 16.44 -13.18 -9.53
C HIS A 25 15.80 -11.82 -9.24
N ALA A 26 15.29 -11.12 -10.27
CA ALA A 26 14.54 -9.88 -10.07
C ALA A 26 13.23 -10.12 -9.31
N PHE A 27 12.55 -11.23 -9.57
CA PHE A 27 11.36 -11.64 -8.83
C PHE A 27 11.67 -11.92 -7.36
N GLU A 28 12.66 -12.76 -7.07
CA GLU A 28 13.07 -13.10 -5.70
C GLU A 28 13.51 -11.87 -4.91
N SER A 29 14.30 -11.00 -5.54
CA SER A 29 14.74 -9.74 -4.95
C SER A 29 13.56 -8.83 -4.58
N THR A 30 12.60 -8.69 -5.50
CA THR A 30 11.37 -7.90 -5.27
C THR A 30 10.51 -8.51 -4.15
N LEU A 31 10.37 -9.83 -4.14
CA LEU A 31 9.61 -10.55 -3.12
C LEU A 31 10.24 -10.36 -1.73
N GLN A 32 11.56 -10.54 -1.63
CA GLN A 32 12.30 -10.40 -0.38
C GLN A 32 12.26 -8.95 0.12
N PHE A 33 12.49 -7.97 -0.76
CA PHE A 33 12.36 -6.55 -0.43
C PHE A 33 10.97 -6.22 0.14
N THR A 34 9.92 -6.64 -0.55
CA THR A 34 8.53 -6.33 -0.16
C THR A 34 8.19 -6.94 1.19
N LYS A 35 8.63 -8.17 1.43
CA LYS A 35 8.48 -8.86 2.71
C LYS A 35 9.19 -8.12 3.84
N ASP A 36 10.45 -7.74 3.64
CA ASP A 36 11.23 -7.04 4.67
C ASP A 36 10.66 -5.65 4.96
N TYR A 37 10.14 -4.97 3.93
CA TYR A 37 9.47 -3.68 4.10
C TYR A 37 8.20 -3.82 4.95
N LEU A 38 7.34 -4.79 4.65
CA LEU A 38 6.12 -5.07 5.42
C LEU A 38 6.43 -5.44 6.88
N LEU A 39 7.48 -6.23 7.12
CA LEU A 39 7.90 -6.59 8.49
C LEU A 39 8.38 -5.36 9.27
N LYS A 40 9.08 -4.43 8.63
CA LYS A 40 9.50 -3.16 9.25
C LYS A 40 8.32 -2.25 9.55
N MET A 41 7.33 -2.18 8.64
CA MET A 41 6.07 -1.48 8.90
C MET A 41 5.34 -2.08 10.11
N GLU A 42 5.22 -3.41 10.16
CA GLU A 42 4.57 -4.13 11.26
C GLU A 42 5.28 -3.88 12.59
N THR A 43 6.62 -3.91 12.60
CA THR A 43 7.43 -3.64 13.80
C THR A 43 7.26 -2.21 14.31
N HIS A 44 7.03 -1.24 13.42
CA HIS A 44 6.93 0.16 13.78
C HIS A 44 5.64 0.49 14.57
N ASN A 45 4.47 0.07 14.05
CA ASN A 45 3.18 0.44 14.64
C ASN A 45 2.06 -0.61 14.47
N SER A 46 2.42 -1.84 14.10
CA SER A 46 1.48 -2.93 13.82
C SER A 46 0.41 -2.61 12.75
N ALA A 47 0.69 -1.68 11.82
CA ALA A 47 -0.30 -1.25 10.85
C ALA A 47 -0.73 -2.38 9.90
N VAL A 48 0.16 -3.32 9.58
CA VAL A 48 -0.15 -4.44 8.67
C VAL A 48 -1.14 -5.38 9.35
N SER A 49 -0.82 -5.87 10.55
CA SER A 49 -1.71 -6.77 11.30
C SER A 49 -2.99 -6.07 11.77
N LYS A 50 -2.99 -4.75 11.98
CA LYS A 50 -4.20 -4.03 12.40
C LYS A 50 -5.15 -3.74 11.24
N TYR A 51 -4.64 -3.30 10.09
CA TYR A 51 -5.47 -2.74 9.02
C TYR A 51 -5.50 -3.59 7.73
N ALA A 52 -4.51 -4.46 7.51
CA ALA A 52 -4.39 -5.26 6.29
C ALA A 52 -4.87 -6.72 6.44
N LYS A 53 -5.61 -7.09 7.50
CA LYS A 53 -6.07 -8.48 7.74
C LYS A 53 -6.90 -9.10 6.61
N GLY A 54 -7.62 -8.29 5.85
CA GLY A 54 -8.39 -8.77 4.70
C GLY A 54 -7.52 -8.93 3.46
N LEU A 55 -7.74 -9.99 2.67
CA LEU A 55 -6.97 -10.28 1.46
C LEU A 55 -6.89 -9.06 0.51
N ASN A 56 -7.99 -8.32 0.33
CA ASN A 56 -8.00 -7.12 -0.51
C ASN A 56 -6.99 -6.07 -0.04
N ASN A 57 -6.94 -5.77 1.26
CA ASN A 57 -6.05 -4.75 1.80
C ASN A 57 -4.60 -5.22 1.83
N PHE A 58 -4.36 -6.49 2.19
CA PHE A 58 -3.02 -7.06 2.17
C PHE A 58 -2.42 -7.04 0.77
N TYR A 59 -3.15 -7.55 -0.24
CA TYR A 59 -2.62 -7.59 -1.60
C TYR A 59 -2.51 -6.20 -2.23
N SER A 60 -3.36 -5.24 -1.87
CA SER A 60 -3.22 -3.86 -2.35
C SER A 60 -1.98 -3.19 -1.75
N LEU A 61 -1.72 -3.39 -0.45
CA LEU A 61 -0.52 -2.88 0.20
C LEU A 61 0.76 -3.56 -0.34
N TRP A 62 0.74 -4.89 -0.52
CA TRP A 62 1.83 -5.63 -1.13
C TRP A 62 2.15 -5.07 -2.52
N ALA A 63 1.13 -4.95 -3.38
CA ALA A 63 1.28 -4.48 -4.76
C ALA A 63 1.88 -3.07 -4.80
N PHE A 64 1.34 -2.17 -3.98
CA PHE A 64 1.88 -0.81 -3.84
C PHE A 64 3.38 -0.81 -3.54
N ILE A 65 3.83 -1.57 -2.53
CA ILE A 65 5.24 -1.61 -2.11
C ILE A 65 6.13 -2.14 -3.25
N ALA A 66 5.74 -3.25 -3.86
CA ALA A 66 6.56 -3.90 -4.88
C ALA A 66 6.66 -3.11 -6.18
N LEU A 67 5.60 -2.38 -6.55
CA LEU A 67 5.58 -1.54 -7.74
C LEU A 67 6.30 -0.20 -7.55
N ASN A 68 6.46 0.27 -6.30
CA ASN A 68 6.97 1.61 -6.00
C ASN A 68 8.33 1.64 -5.30
N GLN A 69 9.12 0.56 -5.29
CA GLN A 69 10.36 0.41 -4.49
C GLN A 69 11.32 1.62 -4.54
N ARG A 70 11.44 2.28 -5.70
CA ARG A 70 12.34 3.43 -5.90
C ARG A 70 11.83 4.75 -5.32
N HIS A 71 10.54 4.83 -5.02
CA HIS A 71 9.84 6.03 -4.58
C HIS A 71 9.32 5.91 -3.15
N LEU A 72 9.45 4.73 -2.52
CA LEU A 72 9.00 4.52 -1.15
C LEU A 72 9.74 5.43 -0.17
N ASN A 73 8.96 6.00 0.75
CA ASN A 73 9.47 6.64 1.95
C ASN A 73 10.06 5.59 2.90
N SER A 74 10.45 6.00 4.11
CA SER A 74 10.88 5.02 5.12
C SER A 74 9.69 4.11 5.52
N PRO A 75 9.93 2.82 5.89
CA PRO A 75 8.87 1.94 6.35
C PRO A 75 8.05 2.51 7.52
N ALA A 76 8.69 3.23 8.44
CA ALA A 76 8.02 3.88 9.56
C ALA A 76 7.03 4.96 9.09
N HIS A 77 7.47 5.82 8.16
CA HIS A 77 6.63 6.87 7.59
C HIS A 77 5.46 6.31 6.79
N THR A 78 5.71 5.33 5.92
CA THR A 78 4.64 4.63 5.19
C THR A 78 3.66 3.96 6.14
N ALA A 79 4.15 3.35 7.22
CA ALA A 79 3.28 2.70 8.21
C ALA A 79 2.38 3.70 8.96
N GLY A 80 2.89 4.89 9.27
CA GLY A 80 2.09 5.98 9.85
C GLY A 80 0.97 6.42 8.90
N ARG A 81 1.34 6.77 7.66
CA ARG A 81 0.37 7.22 6.64
C ARG A 81 -0.67 6.14 6.31
N TYR A 82 -0.24 4.88 6.23
CA TYR A 82 -1.15 3.76 6.00
C TYR A 82 -2.13 3.59 7.16
N ALA A 83 -1.68 3.70 8.41
CA ALA A 83 -2.56 3.61 9.56
C ALA A 83 -3.61 4.74 9.57
N ASP A 84 -3.19 5.98 9.32
CA ASP A 84 -4.08 7.14 9.27
C ASP A 84 -5.13 7.01 8.16
N PHE A 85 -4.68 6.60 6.96
CA PHE A 85 -5.56 6.35 5.84
C PHE A 85 -6.57 5.24 6.12
N MET A 86 -6.11 4.09 6.62
CA MET A 86 -6.98 2.96 6.88
C MET A 86 -7.95 3.23 8.03
N GLN A 87 -7.60 4.13 8.96
CA GLN A 87 -8.54 4.60 9.96
C GLN A 87 -9.71 5.35 9.32
N LYS A 88 -9.45 6.20 8.32
CA LYS A 88 -10.49 6.88 7.54
C LYS A 88 -11.34 5.90 6.73
N VAL A 89 -10.71 4.92 6.08
CA VAL A 89 -11.40 3.83 5.35
C VAL A 89 -12.36 3.08 6.27
N ILE A 90 -11.91 2.73 7.49
CA ILE A 90 -12.76 2.07 8.49
C ILE A 90 -13.92 2.96 8.92
N THR A 91 -13.68 4.25 9.17
CA THR A 91 -14.73 5.20 9.53
C THR A 91 -15.82 5.21 8.44
N ILE A 92 -15.44 5.48 7.19
CA ILE A 92 -16.38 5.47 6.05
C ILE A 92 -17.12 4.15 5.91
N SER A 93 -16.43 3.01 6.03
CA SER A 93 -17.04 1.70 5.83
C SER A 93 -18.13 1.35 6.87
N LYS A 94 -18.13 2.04 8.01
CA LYS A 94 -19.10 1.84 9.09
C LYS A 94 -20.28 2.81 9.03
N GLU A 95 -20.18 3.86 8.22
CA GLU A 95 -21.22 4.88 8.16
C GLU A 95 -22.47 4.36 7.45
N LYS A 96 -23.62 4.67 8.06
CA LYS A 96 -24.93 4.28 7.53
C LYS A 96 -25.50 5.32 6.58
N ASP A 97 -25.24 6.60 6.86
CA ASP A 97 -25.64 7.73 6.04
C ASP A 97 -24.38 8.45 5.56
N LEU A 98 -23.81 7.91 4.50
CA LEU A 98 -22.55 8.40 3.94
C LEU A 98 -22.71 9.79 3.32
N ASP A 99 -23.89 10.11 2.79
CA ASP A 99 -24.16 11.41 2.20
C ASP A 99 -24.22 12.50 3.30
N ALA A 100 -24.79 12.19 4.47
CA ALA A 100 -24.72 13.09 5.62
C ALA A 100 -23.28 13.25 6.13
N PHE A 101 -22.55 12.13 6.28
CA PHE A 101 -21.16 12.16 6.73
C PHE A 101 -20.28 13.04 5.83
N LEU A 102 -20.39 12.90 4.52
CA LEU A 102 -19.62 13.68 3.55
C LEU A 102 -20.01 15.17 3.53
N ARG A 103 -21.29 15.51 3.77
CA ARG A 103 -21.71 16.92 3.92
C ARG A 103 -21.14 17.57 5.18
N ASP A 104 -21.05 16.82 6.27
CA ASP A 104 -20.53 17.32 7.55
C ASP A 104 -18.99 17.42 7.55
N HIS A 105 -18.33 16.71 6.62
CA HIS A 105 -16.89 16.72 6.38
C HIS A 105 -16.61 17.22 4.96
N ASP A 106 -17.05 18.44 4.64
CA ASP A 106 -16.86 19.11 3.34
C ASP A 106 -15.39 19.54 3.08
N ASP A 107 -14.45 19.02 3.87
CA ASP A 107 -13.04 19.02 3.48
C ASP A 107 -12.76 17.73 2.70
N ASP A 108 -11.94 17.79 1.65
CA ASP A 108 -11.61 16.62 0.83
C ASP A 108 -10.85 15.52 1.61
N SER A 109 -10.76 15.59 2.95
CA SER A 109 -9.96 14.73 3.82
C SER A 109 -10.36 13.25 3.78
N TYR A 110 -11.58 12.93 3.32
CA TYR A 110 -12.12 11.58 3.21
C TYR A 110 -12.29 11.11 1.75
N ALA A 111 -11.96 11.93 0.75
CA ALA A 111 -12.19 11.63 -0.66
C ALA A 111 -11.50 10.34 -1.11
N GLU A 112 -10.20 10.19 -0.81
CA GLU A 112 -9.44 8.99 -1.18
C GLU A 112 -9.94 7.75 -0.44
N ALA A 113 -10.30 7.90 0.83
CA ALA A 113 -10.81 6.78 1.63
C ALA A 113 -12.17 6.30 1.09
N PHE A 114 -13.02 7.22 0.62
CA PHE A 114 -14.29 6.91 -0.01
C PHE A 114 -14.11 6.15 -1.32
N LEU A 115 -13.22 6.63 -2.20
CA LEU A 115 -12.90 5.96 -3.45
C LEU A 115 -12.29 4.58 -3.22
N TYR A 116 -11.47 4.43 -2.17
CA TYR A 116 -10.87 3.14 -1.80
C TYR A 116 -11.93 2.14 -1.31
N VAL A 117 -12.89 2.58 -0.49
CA VAL A 117 -14.01 1.72 -0.07
C VAL A 117 -14.84 1.30 -1.28
N LYS A 118 -15.17 2.23 -2.18
CA LYS A 118 -15.90 1.91 -3.42
C LYS A 118 -15.19 0.86 -4.27
N SER A 119 -13.88 1.00 -4.44
CA SER A 119 -13.07 0.04 -5.20
C SER A 119 -12.76 -1.26 -4.45
N SER A 120 -13.18 -1.37 -3.19
CA SER A 120 -13.04 -2.57 -2.36
C SER A 120 -14.32 -3.41 -2.28
N VAL A 121 -15.42 -2.97 -2.91
CA VAL A 121 -16.75 -3.60 -2.84
C VAL A 121 -17.20 -4.06 -4.22
N LYS A 122 -17.69 -5.31 -4.33
CA LYS A 122 -18.22 -5.97 -5.56
C LYS A 122 -17.21 -5.99 -6.72
N ALA A 123 -16.91 -7.19 -7.24
CA ALA A 123 -15.85 -7.36 -8.25
C ALA A 123 -14.50 -6.74 -7.84
N SER A 124 -14.18 -6.71 -6.54
CA SER A 124 -12.96 -6.09 -6.00
C SER A 124 -11.66 -6.73 -6.51
N THR A 125 -11.76 -7.94 -7.07
CA THR A 125 -10.68 -8.68 -7.70
C THR A 125 -10.47 -8.31 -9.17
N ASP A 126 -11.39 -7.55 -9.77
CA ASP A 126 -11.25 -7.04 -11.13
C ASP A 126 -10.00 -6.16 -11.27
N GLN A 127 -9.39 -6.19 -12.46
CA GLN A 127 -8.18 -5.43 -12.74
C GLN A 127 -8.37 -3.93 -12.51
N GLN A 128 -9.47 -3.35 -13.00
CA GLN A 128 -9.73 -1.92 -12.84
C GLN A 128 -9.81 -1.52 -11.37
N GLN A 129 -10.44 -2.37 -10.55
CA GLN A 129 -10.57 -2.12 -9.11
C GLN A 129 -9.24 -2.23 -8.37
N ARG A 130 -8.36 -3.14 -8.81
CA ARG A 130 -7.00 -3.28 -8.26
C ARG A 130 -6.13 -2.07 -8.61
N GLU A 131 -6.19 -1.61 -9.85
CA GLU A 131 -5.45 -0.44 -10.33
C GLU A 131 -5.91 0.85 -9.61
N GLU A 132 -7.21 1.03 -9.43
CA GLU A 132 -7.77 2.17 -8.71
C GLU A 132 -7.28 2.21 -7.25
N ARG A 133 -7.33 1.07 -6.55
CA ARG A 133 -6.79 0.98 -5.17
C ARG A 133 -5.30 1.28 -5.14
N ASN A 134 -4.53 0.78 -6.10
CA ASN A 134 -3.09 1.05 -6.15
C ASN A 134 -2.80 2.54 -6.36
N LYS A 135 -3.50 3.19 -7.30
CA LYS A 135 -3.36 4.63 -7.56
C LYS A 135 -3.72 5.48 -6.34
N ILE A 136 -4.77 5.10 -5.60
CA ILE A 136 -5.14 5.77 -4.36
C ILE A 136 -4.04 5.62 -3.31
N LEU A 137 -3.50 4.40 -3.13
CA LEU A 137 -2.38 4.16 -2.21
C LEU A 137 -1.13 4.94 -2.61
N GLU A 138 -0.83 5.08 -3.91
CA GLU A 138 0.27 5.92 -4.38
C GLU A 138 0.09 7.39 -3.97
N GLY A 139 -1.07 7.98 -4.22
CA GLY A 139 -1.34 9.36 -3.81
C GLY A 139 -1.22 9.56 -2.29
N VAL A 140 -1.76 8.61 -1.52
CA VAL A 140 -1.84 8.71 -0.06
C VAL A 140 -0.55 8.32 0.65
N LEU A 141 0.32 7.50 0.06
CA LEU A 141 1.52 6.97 0.73
C LEU A 141 2.84 7.53 0.18
N LEU A 142 2.84 8.09 -1.04
CA LEU A 142 4.00 8.73 -1.65
C LEU A 142 4.00 10.25 -1.57
N GLY A 143 2.84 10.91 -1.38
CA GLY A 143 2.77 12.38 -1.33
C GLY A 143 3.74 13.02 -0.31
N GLU A 144 4.22 14.22 -0.56
CA GLU A 144 5.13 14.91 0.36
C GLU A 144 4.39 15.35 1.63
N ASP A 145 5.04 15.23 2.80
CA ASP A 145 4.51 15.78 4.04
C ASP A 145 4.34 17.29 3.86
N THR A 146 3.10 17.77 3.82
CA THR A 146 2.81 19.18 4.11
C THR A 146 2.91 19.39 5.63
N GLN A 147 4.10 19.14 6.18
CA GLN A 147 4.49 19.60 7.49
C GLN A 147 5.69 20.51 7.28
N GLN A 148 5.44 21.82 7.35
CA GLN A 148 6.48 22.80 7.63
C GLN A 148 7.18 22.35 8.92
N GLU A 149 8.33 21.68 8.80
CA GLU A 149 9.31 21.70 9.86
C GLU A 149 9.78 23.15 9.97
N VAL A 150 9.12 23.89 10.87
CA VAL A 150 9.70 25.07 11.48
C VAL A 150 10.95 24.57 12.20
N PHE A 151 12.09 24.62 11.51
CA PHE A 151 13.41 24.48 12.10
C PHE A 151 13.65 25.66 13.03
N THR A 152 13.04 25.63 14.21
CA THR A 152 13.49 26.39 15.37
C THR A 152 14.26 25.45 16.28
N THR A 153 15.58 25.62 16.31
CA THR A 153 16.31 26.01 17.53
C THR A 153 17.82 25.93 17.28
N ASP A 154 18.46 27.07 17.10
CA ASP A 154 19.20 27.70 18.21
C ASP A 154 19.97 26.76 19.16
N LYS A 155 20.72 25.78 18.61
CA LYS A 155 21.60 24.88 19.41
C LYS A 155 23.00 24.66 18.85
N TYR A 156 23.53 25.63 18.08
CA TYR A 156 24.97 25.75 17.83
C TYR A 156 25.50 27.12 18.30
N ARG A 157 25.18 27.49 19.53
CA ARG A 157 25.97 28.48 20.27
C ARG A 157 27.02 27.71 21.08
N ASN A 158 28.13 27.40 20.43
CA ASN A 158 29.29 26.83 21.11
C ASN A 158 29.84 27.87 22.11
N PRO A 159 30.16 27.49 23.37
CA PRO A 159 30.82 28.37 24.30
C PRO A 159 32.31 28.34 23.99
N VAL A 160 32.89 29.46 23.59
CA VAL A 160 34.34 29.65 23.71
C VAL A 160 34.57 30.92 24.50
N SER A 161 34.81 30.72 25.79
CA SER A 161 35.54 31.66 26.64
C SER A 161 37.03 31.49 26.38
N LEU A 162 37.69 32.58 25.97
CA LEU A 162 38.88 33.17 26.59
C LEU A 162 39.17 34.52 25.92
#